data_AF-A0A7R7EQB6-F1
#
_entry.id   AF-A0A7R7EQB6-F1
#
_cell.length_a   1.000
_cell.length_b   1.000
_cell.length_c   1.000
_cell.angle_alpha   90.00
_cell.angle_beta   90.00
_cell.angle_gamma   90.00
#
_symmetry.space_group_name_H-M   'P 1'
#
loop_
_entity.id
_entity.type
_entity.pdbx_description
1 polymer ?
#
loop_
_entity_poly.entity_id
_entity_poly.type
_entity_poly.pdbx_seq_one_letter_code
_entity_poly.pdbx_strand_id
1 'polypeptide(L)'
;MTSHIRRTQYKFSSFILTIALLFSFTLIPNSVMASDNDNEIVTISASNFVADSFNGVDAIYRPGGNDGTSDTYSCAAYVKRYYKEVYGVTANNFFHDRTPQSNKDSFIKVSAPMVGDIAAMDTSSTSTHWAIVKDVNKSTVTLIEQNWKWSQGGKYVTKINRTISVDSASFYRLSSVDKESTYIAGINENMVRNK
;
A
#
# COMPACT_ATOMS: atom_id res chain seq x y z
N MET A 1 10.87 21.50 -79.32
CA MET A 1 12.27 21.06 -79.49
C MET A 1 12.77 20.59 -78.13
N THR A 2 12.74 19.28 -77.87
CA THR A 2 13.89 18.35 -77.89
C THR A 2 14.91 18.56 -76.78
N SER A 3 14.93 17.59 -75.85
CA SER A 3 16.08 16.97 -75.14
C SER A 3 17.12 17.87 -74.44
N HIS A 4 17.50 17.64 -73.17
CA HIS A 4 18.25 16.44 -72.79
C HIS A 4 18.21 16.07 -71.31
N ILE A 5 18.24 14.75 -71.13
CA ILE A 5 18.32 13.92 -69.93
C ILE A 5 19.79 13.74 -69.51
N ARG A 6 20.06 13.61 -68.19
CA ARG A 6 20.81 12.51 -67.50
C ARG A 6 21.11 12.94 -66.05
N ARG A 7 20.40 12.41 -65.03
CA ARG A 7 20.54 11.11 -64.33
C ARG A 7 21.89 10.91 -63.66
N THR A 8 21.90 10.78 -62.32
CA THR A 8 22.61 9.80 -61.46
C THR A 8 22.52 10.29 -60.00
N GLN A 9 22.22 9.56 -58.91
CA GLN A 9 21.97 8.14 -58.58
C GLN A 9 21.05 8.10 -57.32
N TYR A 10 20.26 7.02 -57.20
CA TYR A 10 19.48 6.64 -56.01
C TYR A 10 20.43 6.06 -54.92
N LYS A 11 20.10 6.04 -53.61
CA LYS A 11 19.29 4.98 -52.95
C LYS A 11 19.22 5.17 -51.41
N PHE A 12 18.23 4.49 -50.82
CA PHE A 12 18.05 4.03 -49.42
C PHE A 12 17.64 5.08 -48.37
N SER A 13 16.78 4.83 -47.37
CA SER A 13 15.74 3.83 -47.06
C SER A 13 15.19 4.20 -45.68
N SER A 14 13.92 3.86 -45.43
CA SER A 14 13.34 3.50 -44.12
C SER A 14 12.83 4.56 -43.14
N PHE A 15 11.49 4.69 -43.13
CA PHE A 15 10.58 4.25 -42.06
C PHE A 15 10.86 4.69 -40.61
N ILE A 16 10.04 5.61 -40.08
CA ILE A 16 9.53 5.54 -38.69
C ILE A 16 8.06 5.94 -38.69
N LEU A 17 7.23 5.00 -38.23
CA LEU A 17 5.80 5.09 -37.97
C LEU A 17 5.64 5.11 -36.45
N THR A 18 4.96 6.09 -35.87
CA THR A 18 4.41 5.94 -34.50
C THR A 18 3.16 6.78 -34.30
N ILE A 19 2.15 6.08 -33.77
CA ILE A 19 0.73 6.40 -33.67
C ILE A 19 0.47 7.27 -32.44
N ALA A 20 -0.22 8.39 -32.63
CA ALA A 20 -0.73 9.22 -31.53
C ALA A 20 -2.06 8.63 -31.01
N LEU A 21 -2.04 8.03 -29.83
CA LEU A 21 -3.25 7.54 -29.15
C LEU A 21 -3.78 8.62 -28.21
N LEU A 22 -4.97 9.15 -28.54
CA LEU A 22 -5.74 10.10 -27.74
C LEU A 22 -6.26 9.41 -26.47
N PHE A 23 -5.74 9.78 -25.30
CA PHE A 23 -6.35 9.45 -24.00
C PHE A 23 -7.20 10.63 -23.52
N SER A 24 -8.49 10.59 -23.82
CA SER A 24 -9.48 11.53 -23.30
C SER A 24 -9.70 11.23 -21.81
N PHE A 25 -9.02 11.95 -20.93
CA PHE A 25 -9.24 11.85 -19.49
C PHE A 25 -10.59 12.51 -19.16
N THR A 26 -11.63 11.70 -19.00
CA THR A 26 -12.92 12.18 -18.50
C THR A 26 -12.80 12.39 -16.99
N LEU A 27 -12.91 13.64 -16.56
CA LEU A 27 -13.07 14.02 -15.16
C LEU A 27 -14.42 13.49 -14.66
N ILE A 28 -14.42 12.33 -14.00
CA ILE A 28 -15.53 11.93 -13.15
C ILE A 28 -15.36 12.70 -11.83
N PRO A 29 -16.33 13.52 -11.39
CA PRO A 29 -16.33 14.03 -10.04
C PRO A 29 -16.53 12.83 -9.10
N ASN A 30 -15.45 12.32 -8.53
CA ASN A 30 -15.55 11.45 -7.37
C ASN A 30 -16.05 12.33 -6.21
N SER A 31 -17.36 12.40 -6.04
CA SER A 31 -17.92 12.59 -4.71
C SER A 31 -17.55 11.34 -3.90
N VAL A 32 -16.36 11.38 -3.29
CA VAL A 32 -16.04 10.48 -2.18
C VAL A 32 -17.04 10.83 -1.09
N MET A 33 -18.10 10.04 -1.03
CA MET A 33 -18.79 9.82 0.22
C MET A 33 -17.74 9.15 1.11
N ALA A 34 -17.32 9.85 2.17
CA ALA A 34 -16.57 9.22 3.25
C ALA A 34 -17.41 8.03 3.71
N SER A 35 -16.99 6.82 3.33
CA SER A 35 -17.56 5.59 3.86
C SER A 35 -17.27 5.61 5.36
N ASP A 36 -18.31 5.50 6.18
CA ASP A 36 -18.20 5.44 7.63
C ASP A 36 -17.09 4.47 8.03
N ASN A 37 -16.04 5.04 8.65
CA ASN A 37 -14.92 4.33 9.25
C ASN A 37 -15.36 3.69 10.57
N ASP A 38 -16.51 3.02 10.57
CA ASP A 38 -17.04 2.40 11.78
C ASP A 38 -16.12 1.24 12.16
N ASN A 39 -15.54 1.39 13.35
CA ASN A 39 -14.68 0.43 14.00
C ASN A 39 -15.55 -0.76 14.43
N GLU A 40 -15.69 -1.74 13.55
CA GLU A 40 -16.67 -2.82 13.66
C GLU A 40 -16.05 -4.15 14.13
N ILE A 41 -16.79 -4.89 14.95
CA ILE A 41 -16.45 -6.28 15.31
C ILE A 41 -17.14 -7.22 14.31
N VAL A 42 -16.34 -7.97 13.56
CA VAL A 42 -16.82 -8.89 12.52
C VAL A 42 -16.62 -10.34 12.98
N THR A 43 -17.62 -11.19 12.74
CA THR A 43 -17.53 -12.64 13.03
C THR A 43 -16.77 -13.38 11.93
N ILE A 44 -15.75 -14.15 12.32
CA ILE A 44 -14.99 -15.02 11.43
C ILE A 44 -15.75 -16.33 11.26
N SER A 45 -16.43 -16.50 10.12
CA SER A 45 -17.35 -17.62 9.88
C SER A 45 -16.67 -18.91 9.42
N ALA A 46 -15.53 -18.83 8.75
CA ALA A 46 -14.80 -19.97 8.18
C ALA A 46 -13.32 -19.65 7.93
N SER A 47 -12.53 -20.66 7.57
CA SER A 47 -11.19 -20.46 7.03
C SER A 47 -11.26 -19.74 5.68
N ASN A 48 -10.24 -18.93 5.38
CA ASN A 48 -10.20 -18.02 4.23
C ASN A 48 -11.29 -16.93 4.23
N PHE A 49 -11.85 -16.60 5.39
CA PHE A 49 -12.82 -15.53 5.52
C PHE A 49 -12.15 -14.17 5.29
N VAL A 50 -12.62 -13.40 4.32
CA VAL A 50 -12.15 -12.02 4.09
C VAL A 50 -12.91 -11.09 5.01
N ALA A 51 -12.21 -10.50 5.98
CA ALA A 51 -12.81 -9.58 6.95
C ALA A 51 -12.80 -8.13 6.47
N ASP A 52 -11.79 -7.74 5.69
CA ASP A 52 -11.54 -6.38 5.22
C ASP A 52 -10.70 -6.44 3.93
N SER A 53 -10.68 -5.37 3.14
CA SER A 53 -9.88 -5.26 1.92
C SER A 53 -9.35 -3.83 1.74
N PHE A 54 -8.12 -3.68 1.29
CA PHE A 54 -7.52 -2.38 1.03
C PHE A 54 -6.57 -2.43 -0.18
N ASN A 55 -6.71 -1.46 -1.11
CA ASN A 55 -5.96 -1.43 -2.38
C ASN A 55 -6.00 -2.76 -3.16
N GLY A 56 -7.14 -3.47 -3.10
CA GLY A 56 -7.32 -4.78 -3.73
C GLY A 56 -6.69 -5.95 -2.98
N VAL A 57 -6.15 -5.73 -1.78
CA VAL A 57 -5.50 -6.77 -0.96
C VAL A 57 -6.38 -7.14 0.24
N ASP A 58 -6.80 -8.40 0.29
CA ASP A 58 -7.70 -8.91 1.31
C ASP A 58 -6.99 -9.22 2.63
N ALA A 59 -7.66 -8.94 3.76
CA ALA A 59 -7.30 -9.42 5.09
C ALA A 59 -8.08 -10.71 5.39
N ILE A 60 -7.35 -11.83 5.37
CA ILE A 60 -7.87 -13.18 5.40
C ILE A 60 -7.70 -13.80 6.79
N TYR A 61 -8.80 -14.32 7.32
CA TYR A 61 -8.91 -14.89 8.65
C TYR A 61 -9.36 -16.35 8.61
N ARG A 62 -9.15 -17.02 9.75
CA ARG A 62 -9.75 -18.32 10.08
C ARG A 62 -10.11 -18.39 11.57
N PRO A 63 -11.10 -19.20 11.97
CA PRO A 63 -11.36 -19.52 13.36
C PRO A 63 -10.13 -20.12 14.06
N GLY A 64 -10.05 -19.97 15.38
CA GLY A 64 -8.98 -20.55 16.19
C GLY A 64 -8.03 -19.53 16.81
N GLY A 65 -6.95 -20.04 17.39
CA GLY A 65 -5.96 -19.24 18.12
C GLY A 65 -4.99 -18.47 17.23
N ASN A 66 -3.88 -18.05 17.83
CA ASN A 66 -2.84 -17.24 17.20
C ASN A 66 -2.24 -17.90 15.94
N ASP A 67 -2.20 -17.16 14.83
CA ASP A 67 -1.63 -17.59 13.55
C ASP A 67 -0.17 -17.14 13.36
N GLY A 68 0.58 -16.85 14.42
CA GLY A 68 1.85 -16.10 14.43
C GLY A 68 2.87 -16.38 13.32
N THR A 69 3.05 -17.64 12.90
CA THR A 69 4.00 -18.02 11.82
C THR A 69 3.33 -18.45 10.52
N SER A 70 2.01 -18.36 10.41
CA SER A 70 1.28 -18.75 9.21
C SER A 70 1.62 -17.81 8.05
N ASP A 71 2.02 -18.39 6.91
CA ASP A 71 2.25 -17.64 5.66
C ASP A 71 0.96 -17.12 5.00
N THR A 72 -0.21 -17.48 5.55
CA THR A 72 -1.52 -17.03 5.05
C THR A 72 -2.22 -16.12 6.04
N TYR A 73 -2.29 -16.53 7.30
CA TYR A 73 -3.18 -15.93 8.30
C TYR A 73 -2.48 -15.01 9.30
N SER A 74 -1.13 -14.99 9.35
CA SER A 74 -0.42 -14.11 10.27
C SER A 74 -0.56 -12.63 9.90
N CYS A 75 -0.32 -11.74 10.86
CA CYS A 75 -0.21 -10.30 10.62
C CYS A 75 0.90 -9.97 9.60
N ALA A 76 2.06 -10.65 9.73
CA ALA A 76 3.16 -10.51 8.79
C ALA A 76 2.81 -11.00 7.38
N ALA A 77 2.01 -12.07 7.23
CA ALA A 77 1.56 -12.55 5.92
C ALA A 77 0.76 -11.50 5.16
N TYR A 78 -0.13 -10.77 5.85
CA TYR A 78 -0.85 -9.65 5.25
C TYR A 78 0.10 -8.56 4.74
N VAL A 79 1.01 -8.08 5.59
CA VAL A 79 1.96 -7.02 5.20
C VAL A 79 2.84 -7.46 4.02
N LYS A 80 3.32 -8.70 4.02
CA LYS A 80 4.08 -9.28 2.89
C LYS A 80 3.27 -9.25 1.60
N ARG A 81 2.00 -9.68 1.65
CA ARG A 81 1.11 -9.70 0.48
C ARG A 81 0.82 -8.29 0.00
N TYR A 82 0.48 -7.37 0.90
CA TYR A 82 0.23 -5.96 0.57
C TYR A 82 1.40 -5.33 -0.18
N TYR A 83 2.62 -5.44 0.35
CA TYR A 83 3.79 -4.88 -0.30
C TYR A 83 4.15 -5.55 -1.62
N LYS A 84 3.85 -6.85 -1.75
CA LYS A 84 4.05 -7.59 -2.99
C LYS A 84 3.09 -7.14 -4.09
N GLU A 85 1.82 -6.96 -3.76
CA GLU A 85 0.76 -6.64 -4.73
C GLU A 85 0.75 -5.15 -5.08
N VAL A 86 0.91 -4.26 -4.10
CA VAL A 86 0.84 -2.81 -4.31
C VAL A 86 2.16 -2.23 -4.85
N TYR A 87 3.30 -2.70 -4.34
CA TYR A 87 4.61 -2.12 -4.70
C TYR A 87 5.51 -3.09 -5.48
N GLY A 88 5.11 -4.35 -5.68
CA GLY A 88 5.97 -5.34 -6.35
C GLY A 88 7.22 -5.72 -5.53
N VAL A 89 7.19 -5.50 -4.21
CA VAL A 89 8.32 -5.69 -3.28
C VAL A 89 8.08 -6.89 -2.37
N THR A 90 9.10 -7.71 -2.17
CA THR A 90 9.05 -8.77 -1.15
C THR A 90 9.56 -8.22 0.17
N ALA A 91 8.64 -7.98 1.11
CA ALA A 91 8.98 -7.54 2.47
C ALA A 91 9.26 -8.73 3.40
N ASN A 92 10.15 -8.56 4.39
CA ASN A 92 10.48 -9.58 5.39
C ASN A 92 11.01 -8.93 6.70
N ASN A 93 11.58 -9.75 7.59
CA ASN A 93 12.15 -9.32 8.88
C ASN A 93 11.11 -8.78 9.89
N PHE A 94 9.89 -9.34 9.88
CA PHE A 94 8.79 -9.00 10.79
C PHE A 94 8.93 -9.65 12.17
N PHE A 95 10.05 -9.39 12.85
CA PHE A 95 10.31 -9.86 14.22
C PHE A 95 10.23 -8.71 15.22
N HIS A 96 10.03 -9.04 16.50
CA HIS A 96 9.98 -8.04 17.57
C HIS A 96 11.20 -7.11 17.56
N ASP A 97 10.95 -5.81 17.67
CA ASP A 97 11.97 -4.74 17.70
C ASP A 97 12.93 -4.76 16.48
N ARG A 98 12.42 -5.17 15.30
CA ARG A 98 13.20 -5.14 14.05
C ARG A 98 12.62 -4.14 13.06
N THR A 99 13.51 -3.55 12.28
CA THR A 99 13.11 -2.78 11.09
C THR A 99 12.79 -3.76 9.96
N PRO A 100 11.62 -3.64 9.29
CA PRO A 100 11.31 -4.44 8.11
C PRO A 100 12.39 -4.32 7.04
N GLN A 101 12.55 -5.37 6.25
CA GLN A 101 13.52 -5.42 5.15
C GLN A 101 12.82 -5.76 3.84
N SER A 102 13.49 -5.47 2.72
CA SER A 102 12.94 -5.71 1.39
C SER A 102 14.02 -6.09 0.39
N ASN A 103 13.62 -6.66 -0.75
CA ASN A 103 14.54 -7.10 -1.81
C ASN A 103 14.86 -6.03 -2.88
N LYS A 104 14.17 -4.88 -2.89
CA LYS A 104 14.30 -3.86 -3.96
C LYS A 104 14.59 -2.45 -3.44
N ASP A 105 14.34 -2.21 -2.16
CA ASP A 105 14.41 -0.89 -1.53
C ASP A 105 14.61 -1.05 -0.01
N SER A 106 14.82 0.05 0.71
CA SER A 106 14.94 0.06 2.17
C SER A 106 13.67 0.59 2.83
N PHE A 107 13.32 0.04 3.98
CA PHE A 107 12.34 0.67 4.87
C PHE A 107 13.02 1.68 5.77
N ILE A 108 12.43 2.86 5.89
CA ILE A 108 12.84 3.92 6.82
C ILE A 108 11.77 4.09 7.89
N LYS A 109 12.18 4.38 9.13
CA LYS A 109 11.25 4.75 10.20
C LYS A 109 10.77 6.18 9.99
N VAL A 110 9.46 6.41 10.10
CA VAL A 110 8.84 7.74 9.91
C VAL A 110 8.06 8.16 11.16
N SER A 111 8.03 9.45 11.44
CA SER A 111 7.26 10.04 12.56
C SER A 111 5.88 10.54 12.15
N ALA A 112 5.70 10.90 10.87
CA ALA A 112 4.43 11.28 10.28
C ALA A 112 3.94 10.15 9.37
N PRO A 113 3.07 9.24 9.85
CA PRO A 113 2.60 8.13 9.04
C PRO A 113 1.76 8.62 7.87
N MET A 114 1.76 7.83 6.81
CA MET A 114 0.90 7.98 5.64
C MET A 114 0.19 6.66 5.33
N VAL A 115 -0.85 6.74 4.51
CA VAL A 115 -1.52 5.59 3.95
C VAL A 115 -0.52 4.67 3.24
N GLY A 116 -0.55 3.38 3.57
CA GLY A 116 0.36 2.35 3.04
C GLY A 116 1.61 2.10 3.90
N ASP A 117 1.90 2.91 4.91
CA ASP A 117 2.99 2.64 5.85
C ASP A 117 2.71 1.37 6.67
N ILE A 118 3.77 0.69 7.06
CA ILE A 118 3.71 -0.42 8.01
C ILE A 118 3.59 0.16 9.42
N ALA A 119 2.58 -0.26 10.17
CA ALA A 119 2.47 0.00 11.60
C ALA A 119 2.99 -1.20 12.41
N ALA A 120 3.92 -0.95 13.31
CA ALA A 120 4.51 -1.91 14.23
C ALA A 120 4.07 -1.58 15.66
N MET A 121 3.26 -2.45 16.27
CA MET A 121 2.69 -2.26 17.60
C MET A 121 3.21 -3.34 18.54
N ASP A 122 3.94 -2.97 19.57
CA ASP A 122 4.38 -3.93 20.58
C ASP A 122 3.19 -4.34 21.45
N THR A 123 2.87 -5.64 21.40
CA THR A 123 1.76 -6.25 22.16
C THR A 123 2.26 -6.85 23.47
N SER A 124 3.57 -7.09 23.58
CA SER A 124 4.29 -7.47 24.78
C SER A 124 5.77 -7.08 24.63
N SER A 125 6.58 -7.30 25.67
CA SER A 125 8.04 -7.09 25.62
C SER A 125 8.79 -8.02 24.66
N THR A 126 8.10 -8.96 24.00
CA THR A 126 8.70 -9.95 23.10
C THR A 126 7.91 -10.14 21.81
N SER A 127 6.87 -9.32 21.55
CA SER A 127 5.97 -9.53 20.42
C SER A 127 5.48 -8.22 19.82
N THR A 128 5.67 -8.09 18.51
CA THR A 128 5.16 -6.98 17.70
C THR A 128 4.04 -7.48 16.78
N HIS A 129 2.92 -6.76 16.75
CA HIS A 129 1.87 -6.91 15.77
C HIS A 129 2.10 -5.96 14.59
N TRP A 130 1.89 -6.45 13.39
CA TRP A 130 2.17 -5.74 12.15
C TRP A 130 0.89 -5.47 11.37
N ALA A 131 0.68 -4.23 10.95
CA ALA A 131 -0.49 -3.81 10.19
C ALA A 131 -0.10 -2.83 9.08
N ILE A 132 -1.05 -2.50 8.21
CA ILE A 132 -0.92 -1.43 7.23
C ILE A 132 -1.81 -0.27 7.63
N VAL A 133 -1.29 0.96 7.51
CA VAL A 133 -2.06 2.19 7.66
C VAL A 133 -3.00 2.34 6.45
N LYS A 134 -4.30 2.32 6.71
CA LYS A 134 -5.37 2.48 5.72
C LYS A 134 -5.84 3.94 5.58
N ASP A 135 -5.85 4.67 6.70
CA ASP A 135 -6.19 6.09 6.73
C ASP A 135 -5.39 6.82 7.84
N VAL A 136 -5.21 8.13 7.67
CA VAL A 136 -4.52 9.00 8.64
C VAL A 136 -5.41 10.19 8.99
N ASN A 137 -5.72 10.35 10.26
CA ASN A 137 -6.47 11.49 10.78
C ASN A 137 -5.73 12.12 11.96
N LYS A 138 -5.00 13.21 11.68
CA LYS A 138 -4.22 13.99 12.65
C LYS A 138 -3.30 13.10 13.49
N SER A 139 -3.68 12.81 14.73
CA SER A 139 -2.92 12.02 15.71
C SER A 139 -3.34 10.56 15.77
N THR A 140 -4.14 10.09 14.80
CA THR A 140 -4.62 8.70 14.74
C THR A 140 -4.44 8.12 13.35
N VAL A 141 -4.32 6.80 13.30
CA VAL A 141 -4.34 6.03 12.06
C VAL A 141 -5.36 4.93 12.16
N THR A 142 -6.04 4.66 11.04
CA THR A 142 -6.91 3.49 10.87
C THR A 142 -6.11 2.39 10.20
N LEU A 143 -6.23 1.17 10.71
CA LEU A 143 -5.44 0.03 10.27
C LEU A 143 -6.27 -0.96 9.46
N ILE A 144 -5.58 -1.69 8.59
CA ILE A 144 -6.00 -3.00 8.10
C ILE A 144 -4.94 -4.03 8.50
N GLU A 145 -5.40 -5.16 9.03
CA GLU A 145 -4.54 -6.14 9.70
C GLU A 145 -5.11 -7.56 9.65
N GLN A 146 -4.24 -8.54 9.93
CA GLN A 146 -4.60 -9.95 10.09
C GLN A 146 -4.19 -10.45 11.47
N ASN A 147 -4.81 -11.53 11.94
CA ASN A 147 -4.49 -12.15 13.23
C ASN A 147 -4.73 -11.24 14.46
N TRP A 148 -5.53 -10.19 14.32
CA TRP A 148 -6.09 -9.44 15.45
C TRP A 148 -7.49 -9.99 15.78
N LYS A 149 -7.53 -11.14 16.46
CA LYS A 149 -8.77 -11.91 16.67
C LYS A 149 -8.87 -12.47 18.09
N TRP A 150 -10.08 -12.63 18.59
CA TRP A 150 -10.37 -13.18 19.92
C TRP A 150 -11.66 -14.02 19.93
N SER A 151 -11.89 -14.73 21.02
CA SER A 151 -13.14 -15.46 21.25
C SER A 151 -14.16 -14.57 21.95
N GLN A 152 -15.38 -14.50 21.42
CA GLN A 152 -16.51 -13.75 21.97
C GLN A 152 -17.80 -14.54 21.76
N GLY A 153 -18.50 -14.88 22.85
CA GLY A 153 -19.78 -15.59 22.78
C GLY A 153 -19.71 -16.94 22.04
N GLY A 154 -18.61 -17.69 22.19
CA GLY A 154 -18.40 -18.97 21.52
C GLY A 154 -18.03 -18.88 20.03
N LYS A 155 -17.84 -17.65 19.51
CA LYS A 155 -17.40 -17.38 18.14
C LYS A 155 -16.02 -16.74 18.13
N TYR A 156 -15.34 -16.81 17.00
CA TYR A 156 -14.14 -16.02 16.76
C TYR A 156 -14.50 -14.75 16.02
N VAL A 157 -13.97 -13.63 16.47
CA VAL A 157 -14.24 -12.31 15.90
C VAL A 157 -12.93 -11.55 15.67
N THR A 158 -12.97 -10.57 14.80
CA THR A 158 -11.89 -9.59 14.57
C THR A 158 -12.46 -8.18 14.56
N LYS A 159 -11.58 -7.18 14.60
CA LYS A 159 -11.93 -5.77 14.53
C LYS A 159 -11.41 -5.19 13.21
N ILE A 160 -12.29 -4.65 12.39
CA ILE A 160 -11.93 -3.92 11.18
C ILE A 160 -11.89 -2.41 11.47
N ASN A 161 -11.16 -1.65 10.65
CA ASN A 161 -10.98 -0.21 10.85
C ASN A 161 -10.48 0.15 12.26
N ARG A 162 -9.64 -0.72 12.86
CA ARG A 162 -9.11 -0.44 14.19
C ARG A 162 -8.28 0.84 14.12
N THR A 163 -8.66 1.81 14.95
CA THR A 163 -7.98 3.10 15.03
C THR A 163 -7.07 3.14 16.25
N ILE A 164 -5.84 3.60 16.06
CA ILE A 164 -4.83 3.75 17.11
C ILE A 164 -4.23 5.16 17.10
N SER A 165 -3.64 5.56 18.23
CA SER A 165 -2.82 6.79 18.28
C SER A 165 -1.52 6.59 17.50
N VAL A 166 -1.04 7.62 16.82
CA VAL A 166 0.30 7.63 16.19
C VAL A 166 1.41 7.35 17.20
N ASP A 167 1.23 7.75 18.46
CA ASP A 167 2.24 7.55 19.51
C ASP A 167 2.29 6.10 20.02
N SER A 168 1.35 5.24 19.61
CA SER A 168 1.25 3.85 20.07
C SER A 168 1.94 2.83 19.15
N ALA A 169 2.54 3.29 18.06
CA ALA A 169 3.20 2.43 17.08
C ALA A 169 4.47 3.08 16.51
N SER A 170 5.37 2.24 16.00
CA SER A 170 6.41 2.69 15.07
C SER A 170 5.92 2.51 13.63
N PHE A 171 6.26 3.47 12.76
CA PHE A 171 5.85 3.42 11.36
C PHE A 171 7.04 3.28 10.42
N TYR A 172 6.87 2.48 9.37
CA TYR A 172 7.91 2.24 8.37
C TYR A 172 7.39 2.44 6.95
N ARG A 173 8.18 3.15 6.14
CA ARG A 173 7.89 3.49 4.75
C ARG A 173 8.99 3.01 3.83
N LEU A 174 8.65 2.58 2.62
CA LEU A 174 9.65 2.37 1.58
C LEU A 174 10.30 3.69 1.19
N SER A 175 11.64 3.72 1.12
CA SER A 175 12.38 4.95 0.84
C SER A 175 12.05 5.57 -0.54
N SER A 176 11.65 4.73 -1.50
CA SER A 176 11.17 5.17 -2.83
C SER A 176 9.87 5.97 -2.74
N VAL A 177 8.91 5.53 -1.92
CA VAL A 177 7.63 6.23 -1.70
C VAL A 177 7.86 7.57 -0.99
N ASP A 178 8.78 7.59 -0.03
CA ASP A 178 9.11 8.82 0.70
C ASP A 178 9.71 9.91 -0.22
N LYS A 179 10.63 9.51 -1.10
CA LYS A 179 11.24 10.42 -2.11
C LYS A 179 10.21 10.99 -3.07
N GLU A 180 9.29 10.15 -3.55
CA GLU A 180 8.22 10.59 -4.45
C GLU A 180 7.31 11.61 -3.75
N SER A 181 6.91 11.35 -2.51
CA SER A 181 6.09 12.28 -1.73
C SER A 181 6.77 13.64 -1.53
N THR A 182 8.06 13.63 -1.22
CA THR A 182 8.87 14.85 -1.00
C THR A 182 9.04 15.65 -2.29
N TYR A 183 9.26 14.96 -3.42
CA TYR A 183 9.39 15.61 -4.73
C TYR A 183 8.11 16.35 -5.13
N ILE A 184 6.95 15.71 -4.97
CA ILE A 184 5.64 16.31 -5.27
C ILE A 184 5.35 17.51 -4.36
N ALA A 185 5.65 17.40 -3.05
CA ALA A 185 5.49 18.50 -2.11
C ALA A 185 6.33 19.72 -2.51
N GLY A 186 7.61 19.51 -2.89
CA GLY A 186 8.51 20.57 -3.32
C GLY A 186 8.06 21.28 -4.61
N ILE A 187 7.44 20.57 -5.56
CA ILE A 187 6.85 21.19 -6.75
C ILE A 187 5.69 22.11 -6.36
N ASN A 188 4.78 21.64 -5.50
CA ASN A 188 3.59 22.40 -5.12
C ASN A 188 3.93 23.70 -4.37
N GLU A 189 4.91 23.67 -3.47
CA GLU A 189 5.36 24.89 -2.79
C GLU A 189 5.94 25.92 -3.76
N ASN A 190 6.72 25.48 -4.75
CA ASN A 190 7.31 26.36 -5.75
C ASN A 190 6.25 26.97 -6.69
N MET A 191 5.14 26.27 -6.96
CA MET A 191 4.02 26.85 -7.72
C MET A 191 3.22 27.88 -6.92
N VAL A 192 3.12 27.73 -5.59
CA VAL A 192 2.42 28.69 -4.72
C VAL A 192 3.23 29.97 -4.51
N ARG A 193 4.56 29.87 -4.39
CA ARG A 193 5.43 31.05 -4.21
C ARG A 193 5.63 31.91 -5.46
N ASN A 194 5.32 31.36 -6.64
CA ASN A 194 5.46 32.05 -7.94
C ASN A 194 4.14 32.62 -8.49
N LYS A 195 3.12 32.78 -7.63
CA LYS A 195 1.88 33.54 -7.92
C LYS A 195 1.84 34.80 -7.08
#